data_AF-A0A379WBP9-F1
#
_entry.id   AF-A0A379WBP9-F1
#
_cell.length_a   1.000
_cell.length_b   1.000
_cell.length_c   1.000
_cell.angle_alpha   90.00
_cell.angle_beta   90.00
_cell.angle_gamma   90.00
#
_symmetry.space_group_name_H-M   'P 1'
#
loop_
_entity.id
_entity.type
_entity.pdbx_description
1 polymer ?
#
loop_
_entity_poly.entity_id
_entity_poly.type
_entity_poly.pdbx_seq_one_letter_code
_entity_poly.pdbx_strand_id
1 'polypeptide(L)' 'MTQYASSLRSLAAGSVLLFLFASPVKAEEQTIAPRAFDARAWILMDYASGKVLAEGNADEKLDPASLTKL' A
#
# COMPACT_ATOMS: atom_id res chain seq x y z
N MET A 1 -3.15 -42.70 28.65
CA MET A 1 -3.87 -42.22 27.44
C MET A 1 -4.62 -40.90 27.66
N THR A 2 -5.00 -40.53 28.88
CA THR A 2 -5.75 -39.31 29.20
C THR A 2 -4.96 -38.00 29.10
N GLN A 3 -3.64 -38.02 29.34
CA GLN A 3 -2.79 -36.81 29.31
C GLN A 3 -2.58 -36.25 27.89
N TYR A 4 -2.54 -37.12 26.87
CA TYR A 4 -2.44 -36.69 25.47
C TYR A 4 -3.69 -35.91 25.01
N ALA A 5 -4.87 -36.33 25.44
CA ALA A 5 -6.12 -35.68 25.09
C ALA A 5 -6.28 -34.30 25.75
N SER A 6 -5.76 -34.11 26.99
CA SER A 6 -5.76 -32.81 27.65
C SER A 6 -4.76 -31.84 27.02
N SER A 7 -3.58 -32.30 26.61
CA SER A 7 -2.59 -31.49 25.89
C SER A 7 -3.11 -31.04 24.52
N LEU A 8 -3.79 -31.94 23.79
CA LEU A 8 -4.40 -31.62 22.50
C LEU A 8 -5.52 -30.57 22.64
N ARG A 9 -6.34 -30.68 23.69
CA ARG A 9 -7.39 -29.71 24.00
C ARG A 9 -6.82 -28.35 24.41
N SER A 10 -5.73 -28.34 25.17
CA SER A 10 -5.05 -27.10 25.57
C SER A 10 -4.42 -26.39 24.37
N LEU A 11 -3.83 -27.14 23.44
CA LEU A 11 -3.33 -26.62 22.15
C LEU A 11 -4.46 -26.06 21.28
N ALA A 12 -5.59 -26.76 21.16
CA ALA A 12 -6.74 -26.29 20.41
C ALA A 12 -7.33 -25.01 21.03
N ALA A 13 -7.47 -24.95 22.35
CA ALA A 13 -7.93 -23.77 23.06
C ALA A 13 -6.96 -22.59 22.90
N GLY A 14 -5.65 -22.83 22.94
CA GLY A 14 -4.63 -21.82 22.70
C GLY A 14 -4.68 -21.26 21.27
N SER A 15 -4.87 -22.12 20.26
CA SER A 15 -5.00 -21.71 18.86
C SER A 15 -6.26 -20.84 18.65
N VAL A 16 -7.40 -21.27 19.19
CA VAL A 16 -8.65 -20.47 19.16
C VAL A 16 -8.44 -19.12 19.83
N LEU A 17 -7.78 -19.09 20.99
CA LEU A 17 -7.46 -17.83 21.68
C LEU A 17 -6.62 -16.91 20.79
N LEU A 18 -5.55 -17.42 20.16
CA LEU A 18 -4.71 -16.62 19.25
C LEU A 18 -5.51 -16.05 18.08
N PHE A 19 -6.46 -16.82 17.52
CA PHE A 19 -7.33 -16.32 16.45
C PHE A 19 -8.32 -15.25 16.92
N LEU A 20 -8.85 -15.34 18.15
CA LEU A 20 -9.74 -14.30 18.71
C LEU A 20 -9.01 -12.99 19.03
N PHE A 21 -7.72 -13.04 19.35
CA PHE A 21 -6.91 -11.86 19.69
C PHE A 21 -6.05 -11.34 18.55
N ALA A 22 -6.07 -11.99 17.38
CA ALA A 22 -5.38 -11.51 16.20
C ALA A 22 -6.06 -10.22 15.68
N SER A 23 -5.41 -9.07 15.88
CA SER A 23 -5.86 -7.81 15.30
C SER A 23 -5.63 -7.81 13.78
N PRO A 24 -6.63 -7.48 12.95
CA PRO A 24 -6.43 -7.35 11.51
C PRO A 24 -5.51 -6.16 11.24
N VAL A 25 -4.31 -6.41 10.74
CA VAL A 25 -3.46 -5.34 10.20
C VAL A 25 -4.11 -4.87 8.89
N LYS A 26 -4.45 -3.58 8.81
CA LYS A 26 -4.87 -2.98 7.54
C LYS A 26 -3.63 -2.41 6.87
N ALA A 27 -3.42 -2.76 5.60
CA ALA A 27 -2.49 -2.03 4.76
C ALA A 27 -3.09 -0.63 4.54
N GLU A 28 -2.50 0.36 5.18
CA GLU A 28 -2.89 1.75 5.00
C GLU A 28 -2.24 2.27 3.72
N GLU A 29 -3.06 2.62 2.72
CA GLU A 29 -2.56 3.37 1.56
C GLU A 29 -2.15 4.74 2.10
N GLN A 30 -0.84 4.98 2.21
CA GLN A 30 -0.30 6.28 2.60
C GLN A 30 -0.79 7.32 1.60
N THR A 31 -1.85 8.02 1.97
CA THR A 31 -2.37 9.13 1.20
C THR A 31 -1.42 10.30 1.47
N ILE A 32 -0.35 10.37 0.69
CA ILE A 32 0.48 11.56 0.61
C ILE A 32 -0.43 12.63 0.02
N ALA A 33 -0.97 13.50 0.88
CA ALA A 33 -1.71 14.66 0.42
C ALA A 33 -0.86 15.37 -0.63
N PRO A 34 -1.39 15.66 -1.84
CA PRO A 34 -0.60 16.28 -2.89
C PRO A 34 -0.02 17.58 -2.35
N ARG A 35 1.31 17.63 -2.20
CA ARG A 35 1.98 18.88 -1.87
C ARG A 35 1.71 19.81 -3.05
N ALA A 36 1.35 21.06 -2.79
CA ALA A 36 1.20 22.03 -3.88
C ALA A 36 2.55 22.19 -4.58
N PHE A 37 2.64 21.73 -5.82
CA PHE A 37 3.79 21.97 -6.68
C PHE A 37 3.57 23.26 -7.45
N ASP A 38 4.57 24.14 -7.44
CA ASP A 38 4.57 25.36 -8.27
C ASP A 38 4.93 24.99 -9.72
N ALA A 39 3.99 24.30 -10.38
CA ALA A 39 4.11 23.80 -11.75
C ALA A 39 2.75 23.78 -12.44
N ARG A 40 2.73 23.99 -13.76
CA ARG A 40 1.49 23.93 -14.58
C ARG A 40 0.94 22.51 -14.69
N ALA A 41 1.82 21.55 -14.97
CA ALA A 41 1.54 20.13 -15.04
C ALA A 41 2.71 19.33 -14.48
N TRP A 42 2.42 18.20 -13.81
CA TRP A 42 3.43 17.32 -13.22
C TRP A 42 2.89 15.89 -13.06
N ILE A 43 3.79 14.91 -13.09
CA ILE A 43 3.49 13.49 -12.89
C ILE A 43 4.60 12.84 -12.06
N LEU A 44 4.23 12.00 -11.09
CA LEU A 44 5.12 11.14 -10.32
C LEU A 44 4.76 9.68 -10.61
N MET A 45 5.70 8.95 -11.19
CA MET A 45 5.49 7.57 -11.64
C MET A 45 6.57 6.65 -11.07
N ASP A 46 6.15 5.47 -10.61
CA ASP A 46 7.07 4.40 -10.27
C ASP A 46 7.78 3.87 -11.53
N TYR A 47 9.10 3.82 -11.50
CA TYR A 47 9.90 3.46 -12.66
C TYR A 47 9.73 2.01 -13.11
N ALA A 48 9.65 1.06 -12.16
CA ALA A 48 9.65 -0.36 -12.49
C ALA A 48 8.29 -0.85 -13.00
N SER A 49 7.20 -0.36 -12.40
CA SER A 49 5.83 -0.77 -12.74
C SER A 49 5.12 0.17 -13.71
N GLY A 50 5.61 1.41 -13.86
CA GLY A 50 4.90 2.47 -14.59
C GLY A 50 3.65 2.97 -13.86
N LYS A 51 3.44 2.62 -12.58
CA LYS A 51 2.28 3.07 -11.80
C LYS A 51 2.39 4.57 -11.53
N VAL A 52 1.37 5.34 -11.88
CA VAL A 52 1.24 6.74 -11.45
C VAL A 52 0.91 6.79 -9.96
N LEU A 53 1.75 7.47 -9.20
CA LEU A 53 1.62 7.62 -7.75
C LEU A 53 0.91 8.92 -7.38
N ALA A 54 1.15 9.98 -8.15
CA ALA A 54 0.49 11.27 -8.01
C ALA A 54 0.66 12.09 -9.30
N GLU A 55 -0.30 12.96 -9.61
CA GLU A 55 -0.25 13.82 -10.79
C GLU A 55 -1.07 15.10 -10.57
N GLY A 56 -0.78 16.11 -11.40
CA GLY A 56 -1.58 17.32 -11.53
C GLY A 56 -1.53 17.81 -12.97
N ASN A 57 -2.69 17.88 -13.63
CA ASN A 57 -2.84 18.28 -15.03
C ASN A 57 -1.91 17.52 -16.01
N ALA A 58 -1.60 16.24 -15.75
CA ALA A 58 -0.61 15.49 -16.53
C ALA A 58 -0.94 15.35 -18.03
N ASP A 59 -2.23 15.30 -18.38
CA ASP A 59 -2.70 15.22 -19.76
C ASP A 59 -2.93 16.59 -20.44
N GLU A 60 -2.62 17.70 -19.74
CA GLU A 60 -2.70 19.03 -20.35
C GLU A 60 -1.69 19.15 -21.50
N LYS A 61 -2.16 19.59 -22.67
CA LYS A 61 -1.29 19.81 -23.82
C LYS A 61 -0.45 21.07 -23.63
N LEU A 62 0.84 20.88 -23.38
CA LEU A 62 1.83 21.95 -23.23
C LEU A 62 2.89 21.88 -24.32
N ASP A 63 3.55 23.01 -24.61
CA ASP A 63 4.71 23.05 -25.51
C ASP A 63 5.91 22.40 -24.80
N PRO A 64 6.48 21.29 -25.33
CA PRO A 64 7.56 20.56 -24.68
C PRO A 64 8.94 21.25 -24.80
N ALA A 65 9.09 22.29 -25.64
CA ALA A 65 10.37 22.96 -25.88
C ALA A 65 11.54 21.98 -26.11
N SER A 66 12.56 21.94 -25.23
CA SER A 66 13.69 21.03 -25.38
C SER A 66 13.39 19.58 -25.00
N LEU A 67 12.29 19.30 -24.29
CA LEU A 67 11.91 17.94 -23.88
C LEU A 67 11.60 17.03 -25.07
N THR A 68 11.32 17.59 -26.26
CA THR A 68 11.15 16.82 -27.50
C THR A 68 12.40 16.03 -27.92
N LYS A 69 13.54 16.25 -27.26
CA LYS A 69 14.78 15.50 -27.50
C LYS A 69 14.86 14.19 -26.73
N LEU A 70 13.99 13.99 -25.74
CA LEU A 70 13.84 12.75 -24.98
C LEU A 70 13.05 11.73 -25.82
#